data_AF-A0A271JC96-F1
#
_entry.id   AF-A0A271JC96-F1
#
_cell.length_a   1.000
_cell.length_b   1.000
_cell.length_c   1.000
_cell.angle_alpha   90.00
_cell.angle_beta   90.00
_cell.angle_gamma   90.00
#
_symmetry.space_group_name_H-M   'P 1'
#
loop_
_entity.id
_entity.type
_entity.pdbx_description
1 polymer ?
#
loop_
_entity_poly.entity_id
_entity_poly.type
_entity_poly.pdbx_seq_one_letter_code
_entity_poly.pdbx_strand_id
1 'polypeptide(L)'
;MRRALLLSAAVVAGCAGAARLSRADLVGTTWREVCPAPEIATAYVRLDADGQMAWSYAHPDSVRRDTVHSWAVEDGELLLRWNLGSATSRYPASADPRRLEADSSTFCLGERPWLDRVR
;
A
#
# COMPACT_ATOMS: atom_id res chain seq x y z
N MET A 1 -32.14 -35.22 -41.16
CA MET A 1 -31.27 -34.04 -40.97
C MET A 1 -31.90 -33.12 -39.93
N ARG A 2 -31.34 -33.01 -38.72
CA ARG A 2 -31.48 -31.81 -37.84
C ARG A 2 -30.40 -31.85 -36.77
N ARG A 3 -29.74 -30.70 -36.65
CA ARG A 3 -28.38 -30.47 -36.14
C ARG A 3 -28.32 -30.56 -34.61
N ALA A 4 -27.29 -31.24 -34.09
CA ALA A 4 -26.89 -31.15 -32.69
C ALA A 4 -26.21 -29.79 -32.44
N LEU A 5 -26.76 -29.01 -31.50
CA LEU A 5 -26.09 -27.81 -30.98
C LEU A 5 -25.12 -28.25 -29.87
N LEU A 6 -23.83 -28.22 -30.17
CA LEU A 6 -22.76 -28.25 -29.18
C LEU A 6 -22.63 -26.83 -28.60
N LEU A 7 -23.09 -26.65 -27.37
CA LEU A 7 -22.83 -25.45 -26.57
C LEU A 7 -21.41 -25.54 -26.03
N SER A 8 -20.49 -24.87 -26.71
CA SER A 8 -19.12 -24.66 -26.23
C SER A 8 -19.15 -23.73 -25.01
N ALA A 9 -19.05 -24.31 -23.82
CA ALA A 9 -18.74 -23.57 -22.60
C ALA A 9 -17.28 -23.10 -22.69
N ALA A 10 -17.07 -21.88 -23.18
CA ALA A 10 -15.80 -21.18 -23.06
C ALA A 10 -15.57 -20.83 -21.59
N VAL A 11 -14.93 -21.74 -20.84
CA VAL A 11 -14.37 -21.44 -19.53
C VAL A 11 -13.20 -20.49 -19.78
N VAL A 12 -13.46 -19.19 -19.69
CA VAL A 12 -12.41 -18.18 -19.59
C VAL A 12 -11.83 -18.36 -18.19
N ALA A 13 -10.81 -19.22 -18.08
CA ALA A 13 -9.91 -19.23 -16.94
C ALA A 13 -9.19 -17.88 -16.93
N GLY A 14 -9.80 -16.89 -16.30
CA GLY A 14 -9.13 -15.66 -15.94
C GLY A 14 -8.00 -16.05 -15.00
N CYS A 15 -6.78 -16.09 -15.51
CA CYS A 15 -5.60 -15.91 -14.69
C CYS A 15 -5.76 -14.53 -14.03
N ALA A 16 -6.40 -14.48 -12.87
CA ALA A 16 -6.29 -13.36 -11.95
C ALA A 16 -4.82 -13.33 -11.52
N GLY A 17 -3.98 -12.72 -12.35
CA GLY A 17 -2.63 -12.37 -11.96
C GLY A 17 -2.77 -11.58 -10.67
N ALA A 18 -2.12 -12.06 -9.61
CA ALA A 18 -2.13 -11.37 -8.33
C ALA A 18 -1.80 -9.90 -8.59
N ALA A 19 -2.68 -8.99 -8.15
CA ALA A 19 -2.40 -7.56 -8.25
C ALA A 19 -1.04 -7.30 -7.62
N ARG A 20 -0.20 -6.50 -8.28
CA ARG A 20 1.13 -6.14 -7.79
C ARG A 20 1.23 -4.62 -7.77
N LEU A 21 1.80 -4.08 -6.71
CA LEU A 21 2.13 -2.67 -6.65
C LEU A 21 3.33 -2.39 -7.55
N SER A 22 3.35 -1.22 -8.16
CA SER A 22 4.50 -0.70 -8.88
C SER A 22 4.94 0.62 -8.28
N ARG A 23 6.24 0.91 -8.36
CA ARG A 23 6.77 2.20 -7.93
C ARG A 23 6.10 3.35 -8.69
N ALA A 24 5.89 3.18 -9.99
CA ALA A 24 5.31 4.22 -10.84
C ALA A 24 3.90 4.63 -10.39
N ASP A 25 3.09 3.68 -9.91
CA ASP A 25 1.72 3.95 -9.45
C ASP A 25 1.65 4.64 -8.08
N LEU A 26 2.74 4.52 -7.30
CA LEU A 26 2.83 5.00 -5.92
C LEU A 26 3.57 6.34 -5.78
N VAL A 27 4.44 6.69 -6.71
CA VAL A 27 5.17 7.97 -6.66
C VAL A 27 4.19 9.15 -6.63
N GLY A 28 4.43 10.10 -5.73
CA GLY A 28 3.66 11.32 -5.55
C GLY A 28 2.34 11.13 -4.81
N THR A 29 1.97 9.89 -4.48
CA THR A 29 0.73 9.59 -3.74
C THR A 29 0.87 9.93 -2.26
N THR A 30 -0.24 10.29 -1.63
CA THR A 30 -0.30 10.53 -0.18
C THR A 30 -1.31 9.58 0.46
N TRP A 31 -0.90 8.95 1.54
CA TRP A 31 -1.68 7.96 2.29
C TRP A 31 -1.85 8.38 3.73
N ARG A 32 -2.94 7.93 4.34
CA ARG A 32 -3.19 8.01 5.76
C ARG A 32 -3.02 6.61 6.36
N GLU A 33 -2.01 6.44 7.22
CA GLU A 33 -1.81 5.25 8.03
C GLU A 33 -2.67 5.33 9.29
N VAL A 34 -3.56 4.36 9.45
CA VAL A 34 -4.47 4.25 10.59
C VAL A 34 -4.09 3.02 11.38
N CYS A 35 -3.68 3.22 12.62
CA CYS A 35 -3.53 2.13 13.59
C CYS A 35 -4.90 1.82 14.21
N PRO A 36 -5.24 0.52 14.44
CA PRO A 36 -6.44 0.13 15.17
C PRO A 36 -6.50 0.67 16.60
N ALA A 37 -5.35 0.71 17.28
CA ALA A 37 -5.21 1.24 18.63
C ALA A 37 -5.35 2.77 18.64
N PRO A 38 -6.36 3.35 19.30
CA PRO A 38 -6.69 4.78 19.21
C PRO A 38 -5.63 5.70 19.84
N GLU A 39 -4.79 5.18 20.73
CA GLU A 39 -3.69 5.89 21.37
C GLU A 39 -2.51 6.15 20.44
N ILE A 40 -2.41 5.43 19.32
CA ILE A 40 -1.35 5.60 18.34
C ILE A 40 -1.76 6.68 17.34
N ALA A 41 -0.93 7.71 17.19
CA ALA A 41 -1.21 8.81 16.29
C ALA A 41 -1.33 8.33 14.83
N THR A 42 -2.35 8.83 14.13
CA THR A 42 -2.46 8.69 12.67
C THR A 42 -1.27 9.38 12.01
N ALA A 43 -0.63 8.72 11.04
CA ALA A 43 0.39 9.31 10.20
C ALA A 43 -0.12 9.55 8.78
N TYR A 44 0.28 10.66 8.17
CA TYR A 44 0.15 10.90 6.74
C TYR A 44 1.53 10.72 6.11
N VAL A 45 1.60 9.98 5.00
CA VAL A 45 2.84 9.69 4.30
C VAL A 45 2.73 9.99 2.82
N ARG A 46 3.70 10.71 2.29
CA ARG A 46 3.86 10.96 0.86
C ARG A 46 5.08 10.22 0.33
N LEU A 47 4.89 9.51 -0.77
CA LEU A 47 5.89 8.66 -1.39
C LEU A 47 6.63 9.43 -2.49
N ASP A 48 7.79 10.01 -2.19
CA ASP A 48 8.50 10.87 -3.15
C ASP A 48 9.31 10.02 -4.16
N ALA A 49 9.54 10.57 -5.36
CA ALA A 49 10.12 9.85 -6.49
C ALA A 49 11.53 9.27 -6.26
N ASP A 50 12.30 9.91 -5.38
CA ASP A 50 13.65 9.50 -5.01
C ASP A 50 13.70 8.41 -3.92
N GLY A 51 12.54 7.92 -3.48
CA GLY A 51 12.45 6.84 -2.49
C GLY A 51 12.50 7.32 -1.05
N GLN A 52 12.57 8.64 -0.82
CA GLN A 52 12.31 9.19 0.49
C GLN A 52 10.81 9.32 0.72
N MET A 53 10.43 9.27 1.99
CA MET A 53 9.05 9.42 2.41
C MET A 53 8.93 10.70 3.24
N ALA A 54 8.00 11.57 2.87
CA ALA A 54 7.63 12.72 3.68
C ALA A 54 6.46 12.35 4.59
N TRP A 55 6.39 12.90 5.81
CA TRP A 55 5.42 12.47 6.81
C TRP A 55 4.84 13.63 7.65
N SER A 56 3.67 13.42 8.23
CA SER A 56 2.99 14.37 9.12
C SER A 56 2.02 13.64 10.04
N TYR A 57 1.96 14.00 11.32
CA TYR A 57 0.92 13.51 12.24
C TYR A 57 -0.31 14.43 12.33
N ALA A 58 -0.32 15.54 11.59
CA ALA A 58 -1.36 16.56 11.70
C ALA A 58 -2.31 16.59 10.50
N HIS A 59 -1.75 16.73 9.29
CA HIS A 59 -2.50 16.90 8.04
C HIS A 59 -1.67 16.45 6.83
N PRO A 60 -2.27 15.91 5.74
CA PRO A 60 -1.54 15.48 4.54
C PRO A 60 -0.83 16.61 3.79
N ASP A 61 -1.27 17.86 3.95
CA ASP A 61 -0.60 19.04 3.36
C ASP A 61 0.62 19.53 4.15
N SER A 62 0.77 19.06 5.39
CA SER A 62 1.80 19.54 6.31
C SER A 62 2.97 18.56 6.43
N VAL A 63 3.22 17.75 5.39
CA VAL A 63 4.29 16.76 5.38
C VAL A 63 5.66 17.41 5.45
N ARG A 64 6.52 16.83 6.26
CA ARG A 64 7.93 17.19 6.40
C ARG A 64 8.78 16.08 5.84
N ARG A 65 9.92 16.46 5.30
CA ARG A 65 10.86 15.53 4.69
C ARG A 65 12.13 15.48 5.51
N ASP A 66 12.66 14.28 5.64
CA ASP A 66 14.00 14.03 6.16
C ASP A 66 14.67 12.97 5.27
N THR A 67 15.89 12.57 5.64
CA THR A 67 16.70 11.60 4.90
C THR A 67 16.66 10.20 5.51
N VAL A 68 15.86 10.00 6.55
CA VAL A 68 15.91 8.78 7.39
C VAL A 68 14.67 7.91 7.19
N HIS A 69 13.58 8.49 6.70
CA HIS A 69 12.37 7.78 6.31
C HIS A 69 12.35 7.51 4.81
N SER A 70 12.22 6.23 4.45
CA SER A 70 12.25 5.81 3.05
C SER A 70 11.15 4.83 2.73
N TRP A 71 10.91 4.65 1.43
CA TRP A 71 9.96 3.66 0.94
C TRP A 71 10.51 2.94 -0.29
N ALA A 72 10.00 1.73 -0.50
CA ALA A 72 10.32 0.91 -1.66
C ALA A 72 9.12 0.07 -2.07
N VAL A 73 9.20 -0.48 -3.28
CA VAL A 73 8.35 -1.59 -3.70
C VAL A 73 9.26 -2.79 -3.92
N GLU A 74 9.05 -3.85 -3.16
CA GLU A 74 9.79 -5.11 -3.27
C GLU A 74 8.75 -6.23 -3.39
N ASP A 75 8.94 -7.14 -4.34
CA ASP A 75 8.03 -8.25 -4.63
C ASP A 75 6.55 -7.86 -4.86
N GLY A 76 6.31 -6.62 -5.25
CA GLY A 76 4.96 -6.08 -5.50
C GLY A 76 4.24 -5.58 -4.24
N GLU A 77 4.97 -5.41 -3.14
CA GLU A 77 4.49 -4.89 -1.86
C GLU A 77 5.14 -3.54 -1.56
N LEU A 78 4.39 -2.64 -0.91
CA LEU A 78 4.93 -1.37 -0.42
C LEU A 78 5.60 -1.59 0.94
N LEU A 79 6.84 -1.14 1.05
CA LEU A 79 7.61 -1.11 2.29
C LEU A 79 7.78 0.34 2.73
N LEU A 80 7.35 0.66 3.95
CA LEU A 80 7.64 1.92 4.61
C LEU A 80 8.68 1.69 5.71
N ARG A 81 9.82 2.36 5.61
CA ARG A 81 10.92 2.24 6.56
C ARG A 81 10.98 3.47 7.44
N TRP A 82 10.92 3.23 8.75
CA TRP A 82 10.81 4.24 9.79
C TRP A 82 11.90 4.09 10.84
N ASN A 83 11.96 5.05 11.77
CA ASN A 83 12.88 5.03 12.90
C ASN A 83 14.32 4.80 12.45
N LEU A 84 14.82 5.67 11.56
CA LEU A 84 16.16 5.57 10.97
C LEU A 84 16.40 4.27 10.18
N GLY A 85 15.33 3.67 9.65
CA GLY A 85 15.36 2.42 8.89
C GLY A 85 15.33 1.15 9.75
N SER A 86 15.25 1.26 11.08
CA SER A 86 15.21 0.09 11.96
C SER A 86 13.82 -0.55 12.07
N ALA A 87 12.78 0.15 11.64
CA ALA A 87 11.39 -0.29 11.68
C ALA A 87 10.82 -0.35 10.27
N THR A 88 10.01 -1.36 9.98
CA THR A 88 9.38 -1.51 8.65
C THR A 88 7.90 -1.86 8.81
N SER A 89 7.05 -1.16 8.07
CA SER A 89 5.67 -1.57 7.80
C SER A 89 5.59 -2.09 6.37
N ARG A 90 4.85 -3.19 6.16
CA ARG A 90 4.71 -3.82 4.85
C ARG A 90 3.23 -3.93 4.48
N TYR A 91 2.97 -3.59 3.22
CA TYR A 91 1.65 -3.39 2.64
C TYR A 91 1.55 -4.15 1.31
N PRO A 92 1.02 -5.38 1.30
CA PRO A 92 0.73 -6.09 0.07
C PRO A 92 -0.28 -5.35 -0.81
N ALA A 93 -0.26 -5.67 -2.10
CA ALA A 93 -1.28 -5.19 -3.03
C ALA A 93 -2.69 -5.62 -2.58
N SER A 94 -3.64 -4.72 -2.74
CA SER A 94 -5.05 -4.94 -2.43
C SER A 94 -5.88 -4.95 -3.71
N ALA A 95 -7.06 -5.57 -3.65
CA ALA A 95 -8.05 -5.44 -4.70
C ALA A 95 -8.55 -3.99 -4.86
N ASP A 96 -8.52 -3.22 -3.77
CA ASP A 96 -8.78 -1.78 -3.79
C ASP A 96 -7.45 -1.01 -3.84
N PRO A 97 -7.09 -0.37 -4.97
CA PRO A 97 -5.84 0.40 -5.08
C PRO A 97 -5.84 1.67 -4.22
N ARG A 98 -6.95 2.01 -3.56
CA ARG A 98 -7.04 3.11 -2.59
C ARG A 98 -6.86 2.67 -1.14
N ARG A 99 -6.77 1.38 -0.86
CA ARG A 99 -6.63 0.86 0.50
C ARG A 99 -5.66 -0.31 0.55
N LEU A 100 -4.60 -0.18 1.34
CA LEU A 100 -3.64 -1.27 1.57
C LEU A 100 -3.70 -1.70 3.03
N GLU A 101 -3.93 -2.98 3.29
CA GLU A 101 -3.88 -3.52 4.64
C GLU A 101 -2.49 -4.06 4.94
N ALA A 102 -1.96 -3.75 6.11
CA ALA A 102 -0.66 -4.27 6.50
C ALA A 102 -0.72 -5.78 6.77
N ASP A 103 0.32 -6.48 6.33
CA ASP A 103 0.63 -7.80 6.86
C ASP A 103 1.41 -7.69 8.18
N SER A 104 2.19 -6.61 8.33
CA SER A 104 3.08 -6.34 9.45
C SER A 104 3.36 -4.84 9.59
N SER A 105 3.45 -4.37 10.85
CA SER A 105 3.86 -3.00 11.15
C SER A 105 4.55 -2.90 12.51
N THR A 106 5.73 -2.30 12.53
CA THR A 106 6.38 -1.89 13.78
C THR A 106 5.79 -0.58 14.33
N PHE A 107 5.29 0.30 13.45
CA PHE A 107 4.76 1.61 13.84
C PHE A 107 3.52 1.47 14.75
N CYS A 108 2.61 0.57 14.40
CA CYS A 108 1.41 0.32 15.20
C CYS A 108 1.61 -0.77 16.27
N LEU A 109 2.85 -0.98 16.73
CA LEU A 109 3.18 -1.85 17.87
C LEU A 109 2.65 -3.29 17.77
N GLY A 110 2.64 -3.87 16.56
CA GLY A 110 2.16 -5.24 16.31
C GLY A 110 0.69 -5.35 15.94
N GLU A 111 -0.07 -4.25 15.98
CA GLU A 111 -1.37 -4.17 15.35
C GLU A 111 -1.26 -4.22 13.82
N ARG A 112 -2.36 -4.55 13.15
CA ARG A 112 -2.46 -4.53 11.68
C ARG A 112 -3.08 -3.21 11.21
N PRO A 113 -2.27 -2.18 10.87
CA PRO A 113 -2.81 -0.96 10.28
C PRO A 113 -3.29 -1.14 8.86
N TRP A 114 -3.88 -0.08 8.34
CA TRP A 114 -4.12 0.08 6.91
C TRP A 114 -3.73 1.48 6.46
N LEU A 115 -3.43 1.61 5.17
CA LEU A 115 -3.24 2.86 4.46
C LEU A 115 -4.48 3.16 3.64
N ASP A 116 -5.10 4.32 3.84
CA ASP A 116 -6.13 4.87 2.97
C ASP A 116 -5.53 5.97 2.09
N ARG A 117 -5.67 5.87 0.76
CA ARG A 117 -5.15 6.87 -0.17
C ARG A 117 -5.99 8.15 -0.10
N VAL A 118 -5.32 9.23 0.25
CA VAL A 118 -5.95 10.55 0.36
C VAL A 118 -5.71 11.43 -0.87
N ARG A 119 -4.63 11.20 -1.64
CA ARG A 119 -4.32 11.85 -2.92
C ARG A 119 -3.56 10.92 -3.88
#